data_AF-A0A2T2YJB9-F1
#
_entry.id   AF-A0A2T2YJB9-F1
#
_cell.length_a   1.000
_cell.length_b   1.000
_cell.length_c   1.000
_cell.angle_alpha   90.00
_cell.angle_beta   90.00
_cell.angle_gamma   90.00
#
_symmetry.space_group_name_H-M   'P 1'
#
loop_
_entity.id
_entity.type
_entity.pdbx_description
1 polymer ?
#
loop_
_entity_poly.entity_id
_entity_poly.type
_entity_poly.pdbx_seq_one_letter_code
_entity_poly.pdbx_strand_id
1 'polypeptide(L)'
;MTFKEIYDRIIPLWGDRIDFSDGYIIQPERKYKNLRSVTDSEDYFYSPKLSNLWNSIEENIEEKDTYGELMVWTIYQVFHKYARERFEQDIFSFSPEEIENKIIEEHYFKNLNEEGWEDELLQYQRGVE
;
A
#
# COMPACT_ATOMS: atom_id res chain seq x y z
N MET A 1 7.60 -11.70 16.30
CA MET A 1 7.84 -10.28 15.98
C MET A 1 6.51 -9.54 16.14
N THR A 2 6.52 -8.29 16.59
CA THR A 2 5.30 -7.50 16.77
C THR A 2 5.06 -6.54 15.60
N PHE A 3 3.80 -6.15 15.36
CA PHE A 3 3.47 -5.11 14.38
C PHE A 3 4.31 -3.86 14.54
N LYS A 4 4.37 -3.35 15.77
CA LYS A 4 5.05 -2.10 16.12
C LYS A 4 6.53 -2.13 15.76
N GLU A 5 7.23 -3.22 16.08
CA GLU A 5 8.66 -3.37 15.73
C GLU A 5 8.89 -3.32 14.21
N ILE A 6 8.01 -3.97 13.44
CA ILE A 6 8.12 -4.01 11.97
C ILE A 6 7.75 -2.62 11.41
N TYR A 7 6.65 -2.04 11.88
CA TYR A 7 6.15 -0.75 11.45
C TYR A 7 7.16 0.38 11.70
N ASP A 8 7.65 0.51 12.94
CA ASP A 8 8.59 1.57 13.35
C ASP A 8 9.91 1.48 12.58
N ARG A 9 10.29 0.29 12.11
CA ARG A 9 11.46 0.08 11.25
C ARG A 9 11.22 0.48 9.80
N ILE A 10 10.03 0.20 9.26
CA ILE A 10 9.74 0.35 7.81
C ILE A 10 9.17 1.74 7.48
N ILE A 11 8.30 2.30 8.32
CA ILE A 11 7.65 3.59 8.04
C ILE A 11 8.63 4.74 7.76
N PRO A 12 9.80 4.86 8.43
CA PRO A 12 10.73 5.96 8.16
C PRO A 12 11.36 5.89 6.75
N LEU A 13 11.38 4.71 6.12
CA LEU A 13 11.92 4.53 4.75
C LEU A 13 11.06 5.24 3.71
N TRP A 14 9.78 5.50 4.02
CA TRP A 14 8.85 6.22 3.16
C TRP A 14 9.05 7.75 3.18
N GLY A 15 9.86 8.25 4.11
CA GLY A 15 10.12 9.68 4.29
C GLY A 15 8.92 10.47 4.83
N ASP A 16 9.09 11.78 4.99
CA ASP A 16 8.08 12.63 5.64
C ASP A 16 6.97 13.08 4.69
N ARG A 17 7.12 12.83 3.39
CA ARG A 17 6.21 13.32 2.35
C ARG A 17 6.14 12.38 1.17
N ILE A 18 4.93 11.90 0.89
CA ILE A 18 4.60 11.11 -0.29
C ILE A 18 4.10 12.06 -1.37
N ASP A 19 4.79 12.11 -2.50
CA ASP A 19 4.44 12.92 -3.67
C ASP A 19 3.93 12.03 -4.80
N PHE A 20 2.71 12.33 -5.27
CA PHE A 20 2.04 11.65 -6.36
C PHE A 20 1.43 12.66 -7.34
N SER A 21 2.09 13.82 -7.50
CA SER A 21 1.68 14.87 -8.43
C SER A 21 1.73 14.47 -9.90
N ASP A 22 2.42 13.38 -10.21
CA ASP A 22 2.48 12.75 -11.53
C ASP A 22 1.38 11.70 -11.71
N GLY A 23 0.46 11.59 -10.75
CA GLY A 23 -0.67 10.68 -10.76
C GLY A 23 -1.60 10.94 -11.94
N TYR A 24 -2.17 9.87 -12.48
CA TYR A 24 -3.22 9.94 -13.48
C TYR A 24 -4.18 8.76 -13.37
N ILE A 25 -5.37 8.94 -13.95
CA ILE A 25 -6.42 7.92 -14.01
C ILE A 25 -6.37 7.22 -15.36
N ILE A 26 -6.17 5.91 -15.33
CA ILE A 26 -6.22 5.01 -16.47
C ILE A 26 -7.66 4.52 -16.63
N GLN A 27 -8.33 5.01 -17.66
CA GLN A 27 -9.65 4.53 -18.04
C GLN A 27 -9.51 3.32 -18.97
N PRO A 28 -10.16 2.18 -18.69
CA PRO A 28 -10.12 1.05 -19.61
C PRO A 28 -10.78 1.43 -20.94
N GLU A 29 -10.07 1.22 -22.07
CA GLU A 29 -10.63 1.43 -23.41
C GLU A 29 -11.87 0.54 -23.59
N ARG A 30 -13.07 1.14 -23.67
CA ARG A 30 -14.30 0.41 -24.00
C ARG A 30 -14.29 -0.06 -25.46
N LYS A 31 -13.61 -1.18 -25.74
CA LYS A 31 -13.46 -1.73 -27.10
C LYS A 31 -14.73 -2.30 -27.73
N TYR A 32 -15.84 -2.45 -26.99
CA TYR A 32 -17.08 -2.98 -27.54
C TYR A 32 -18.31 -2.20 -27.06
N LYS A 33 -18.90 -1.39 -27.96
CA LYS A 33 -20.05 -0.51 -27.68
C LYS A 33 -21.38 -1.24 -27.36
N ASN A 34 -21.47 -2.57 -27.45
CA ASN A 34 -22.77 -3.27 -27.43
C ASN A 34 -22.85 -4.55 -26.58
N LEU A 35 -21.91 -4.80 -25.67
CA LEU A 35 -22.07 -5.88 -24.69
C LEU A 35 -22.37 -5.26 -23.32
N ARG A 36 -23.60 -5.46 -22.84
CA ARG A 36 -23.94 -5.25 -21.44
C ARG A 36 -23.08 -6.19 -20.60
N SER A 37 -21.95 -5.70 -20.11
CA SER A 37 -21.29 -6.26 -18.93
C SER A 37 -21.50 -5.26 -17.81
N VAL A 38 -22.44 -5.61 -16.94
CA VAL A 38 -22.50 -5.15 -15.56
C VAL A 38 -21.18 -5.62 -14.88
N THR A 39 -20.55 -4.77 -14.05
CA THR A 39 -19.27 -4.96 -13.29
C THR A 39 -18.01 -5.20 -14.15
N ASP A 40 -16.92 -4.43 -14.16
CA ASP A 40 -16.40 -3.31 -13.38
C ASP A 40 -15.54 -2.44 -14.33
N SER A 41 -16.03 -1.28 -14.75
CA SER A 41 -15.18 -0.28 -15.41
C SER A 41 -14.60 0.63 -14.33
N GLU A 42 -13.84 0.06 -13.40
CA GLU A 42 -13.14 0.86 -12.41
C GLU A 42 -11.93 1.51 -13.07
N ASP A 43 -11.95 2.84 -13.04
CA ASP A 43 -10.82 3.69 -13.36
C ASP A 43 -9.66 3.38 -12.39
N TYR A 44 -8.44 3.19 -12.91
CA TYR A 44 -7.25 2.86 -12.11
C TYR A 44 -6.38 4.09 -11.89
N PHE A 45 -6.05 4.39 -10.64
CA PHE A 45 -5.05 5.41 -10.32
C PHE A 45 -3.64 4.83 -10.48
N TYR A 46 -2.73 5.62 -11.04
CA TYR A 46 -1.31 5.26 -11.11
C TYR A 46 -0.45 6.52 -10.94
N SER A 47 0.62 6.41 -10.15
CA SER A 47 1.65 7.44 -9.98
C SER A 47 3.04 6.80 -10.11
N PRO A 48 3.82 7.14 -11.15
CA PRO A 48 5.20 6.68 -11.29
C PRO A 48 6.08 7.00 -10.08
N LYS A 49 5.96 8.20 -9.48
CA LYS A 49 6.71 8.59 -8.29
C LYS A 49 6.42 7.66 -7.12
N LEU A 50 5.15 7.39 -6.83
CA LEU A 50 4.77 6.50 -5.74
C LEU A 50 5.25 5.07 -5.98
N SER A 51 5.10 4.54 -7.20
CA SER A 51 5.59 3.22 -7.55
C SER A 51 7.12 3.11 -7.48
N ASN A 52 7.86 4.13 -7.94
CA ASN A 52 9.31 4.15 -7.85
C ASN A 52 9.80 4.24 -6.40
N LEU A 53 9.10 5.00 -5.55
CA LEU A 53 9.39 5.05 -4.11
C LEU A 53 9.24 3.66 -3.49
N TRP A 54 8.13 2.97 -3.77
CA TRP A 54 7.93 1.59 -3.32
C TRP A 54 9.06 0.67 -3.76
N ASN A 55 9.39 0.64 -5.06
CA ASN A 55 10.49 -0.17 -5.58
C ASN A 55 11.82 0.12 -4.85
N SER A 56 12.12 1.40 -4.62
CA SER A 56 13.35 1.80 -3.94
C SER A 56 13.38 1.34 -2.47
N ILE A 57 12.24 1.33 -1.78
CA ILE A 57 12.16 0.87 -0.39
C ILE A 57 12.28 -0.65 -0.34
N GLU A 58 11.61 -1.35 -1.25
CA GLU A 58 11.68 -2.81 -1.38
C GLU A 58 13.12 -3.29 -1.63
N GLU A 59 13.87 -2.59 -2.49
CA GLU A 59 15.30 -2.86 -2.72
C GLU A 59 16.20 -2.67 -1.47
N ASN A 60 15.74 -1.91 -0.47
CA ASN A 60 16.47 -1.71 0.80
C ASN A 60 16.14 -2.79 1.85
N ILE A 61 15.14 -3.64 1.61
CA ILE A 61 14.81 -4.74 2.52
C ILE A 61 15.74 -5.93 2.24
N GLU A 62 16.22 -6.58 3.30
CA GLU A 62 17.02 -7.79 3.14
C GLU A 62 16.14 -8.91 2.56
N GLU A 63 16.64 -9.67 1.59
CA GLU A 63 15.93 -10.78 0.89
C GLU A 63 15.34 -11.86 1.84
N LYS A 64 15.73 -11.88 3.12
CA LYS A 64 15.23 -12.82 4.14
C LYS A 64 14.23 -12.20 5.11
N ASP A 65 13.95 -10.91 4.98
CA ASP A 65 13.08 -10.15 5.88
C ASP A 65 11.65 -10.15 5.37
N THR A 66 11.02 -11.32 5.39
CA THR A 66 9.66 -11.56 4.89
C THR A 66 8.63 -10.66 5.58
N TYR A 67 8.80 -10.39 6.88
CA TYR A 67 7.96 -9.45 7.62
C TYR A 67 8.09 -8.00 7.12
N GLY A 68 9.31 -7.56 6.80
CA GLY A 68 9.60 -6.26 6.22
C GLY A 68 9.00 -6.12 4.83
N GLU A 69 9.18 -7.12 3.97
CA GLU A 69 8.59 -7.16 2.61
C GLU A 69 7.07 -7.04 2.67
N LEU A 70 6.40 -7.84 3.52
CA LEU A 70 4.96 -7.76 3.72
C LEU A 70 4.52 -6.37 4.19
N MET A 71 5.29 -5.74 5.07
CA MET A 71 4.96 -4.42 5.61
C MET A 71 5.10 -3.33 4.54
N VAL A 72 6.16 -3.39 3.73
CA VAL A 72 6.35 -2.48 2.59
C VAL A 72 5.18 -2.61 1.62
N TRP A 73 4.78 -3.83 1.28
CA TRP A 73 3.63 -4.08 0.43
C TRP A 73 2.33 -3.53 1.03
N THR A 74 2.08 -3.80 2.32
CA THR A 74 0.92 -3.28 3.03
C THR A 74 0.86 -1.75 3.02
N ILE A 75 1.97 -1.08 3.36
CA ILE A 75 2.03 0.38 3.37
C ILE A 75 1.79 0.92 1.95
N TYR A 76 2.38 0.31 0.93
CA TYR A 76 2.14 0.68 -0.46
C TYR A 76 0.66 0.62 -0.82
N GLN A 77 -0.04 -0.46 -0.49
CA GLN A 77 -1.48 -0.60 -0.76
C GLN A 77 -2.31 0.50 -0.09
N VAL A 78 -2.03 0.77 1.19
CA VAL A 78 -2.74 1.81 1.96
C VAL A 78 -2.44 3.20 1.39
N PHE A 79 -1.18 3.50 1.10
CA PHE A 79 -0.75 4.78 0.54
C PHE A 79 -1.29 4.99 -0.87
N HIS A 80 -1.32 3.96 -1.69
CA HIS A 80 -1.88 4.03 -3.04
C HIS A 80 -3.38 4.32 -3.02
N LYS A 81 -4.13 3.66 -2.12
CA LYS A 81 -5.54 3.94 -1.92
C LYS A 81 -5.77 5.39 -1.45
N TYR A 82 -5.02 5.83 -0.44
CA TYR A 82 -5.14 7.19 0.08
C TYR A 82 -4.70 8.25 -0.94
N ALA A 83 -3.64 7.98 -1.72
CA ALA A 83 -3.20 8.83 -2.82
C ALA A 83 -4.30 9.04 -3.86
N ARG A 84 -5.01 7.97 -4.25
CA ARG A 84 -6.18 8.08 -5.14
C ARG A 84 -7.25 8.99 -4.56
N GLU A 85 -7.65 8.77 -3.31
CA GLU A 85 -8.68 9.57 -2.64
C GLU A 85 -8.30 11.05 -2.56
N ARG A 86 -7.01 11.35 -2.32
CA ARG A 86 -6.46 12.70 -2.31
C ARG A 86 -6.37 13.31 -3.72
N PHE A 87 -5.98 12.52 -4.70
CA PHE A 87 -5.90 12.96 -6.10
C PHE A 87 -7.28 13.40 -6.64
N GLU A 88 -8.35 12.67 -6.28
CA GLU A 88 -9.73 13.04 -6.60
C GLU A 88 -10.19 14.35 -5.91
N GLN A 89 -9.46 14.82 -4.90
CA GLN A 89 -9.67 16.09 -4.19
C GLN A 89 -8.71 17.20 -4.63
N ASP A 90 -7.99 17.03 -5.74
CA ASP A 90 -6.92 17.94 -6.21
C ASP A 90 -5.77 18.13 -5.19
N ILE A 91 -5.53 17.11 -4.34
CA ILE A 91 -4.41 17.06 -3.40
C ILE A 91 -3.39 16.05 -3.93
N PHE A 92 -2.13 16.47 -4.07
CA PHE A 92 -1.10 15.71 -4.80
C PHE A 92 0.06 15.21 -3.92
N SER A 93 -0.03 15.41 -2.61
CA SER A 93 0.93 14.90 -1.64
C SER A 93 0.31 14.76 -0.26
N PHE A 94 0.83 13.85 0.56
CA PHE A 94 0.46 13.72 1.98
C PHE A 94 1.67 13.33 2.83
N SER A 95 1.58 13.51 4.15
CA SER A 95 2.52 12.92 5.12
C SER A 95 2.03 11.53 5.56
N PRO A 96 2.90 10.51 5.69
CA PRO A 96 2.53 9.22 6.27
C PRO A 96 1.79 9.31 7.62
N GLU A 97 2.10 10.32 8.43
CA GLU A 97 1.47 10.56 9.73
C GLU A 97 -0.03 10.91 9.65
N GLU A 98 -0.52 11.28 8.46
CA GLU A 98 -1.95 11.52 8.25
C GLU A 98 -2.79 10.23 8.27
N ILE A 99 -2.15 9.08 8.12
CA ILE A 99 -2.82 7.76 8.08
C ILE A 99 -2.67 7.10 9.44
N GLU A 100 -3.81 6.78 10.07
CA GLU A 100 -3.81 6.11 11.36
C GLU A 100 -3.10 4.75 11.28
N ASN A 101 -2.14 4.49 12.18
CA ASN A 101 -1.39 3.23 12.26
C ASN A 101 -2.29 2.00 12.29
N LYS A 102 -3.48 2.12 12.91
CA LYS A 102 -4.48 1.07 12.98
C LYS A 102 -4.96 0.61 11.60
N ILE A 103 -5.08 1.51 10.64
CA ILE A 103 -5.46 1.17 9.24
C ILE A 103 -4.39 0.27 8.63
N ILE A 104 -3.12 0.61 8.87
CA ILE A 104 -1.98 -0.16 8.37
C ILE A 104 -1.91 -1.52 9.07
N GLU A 105 -2.15 -1.59 10.38
CA GLU A 105 -2.19 -2.86 11.12
C GLU A 105 -3.32 -3.78 10.63
N GLU A 106 -4.52 -3.25 10.42
CA GLU A 106 -5.65 -4.02 9.91
C GLU A 106 -5.36 -4.60 8.52
N HIS A 107 -4.77 -3.81 7.63
CA HIS A 107 -4.33 -4.29 6.32
C HIS A 107 -3.16 -5.28 6.41
N TYR A 108 -2.20 -5.04 7.30
CA TYR A 108 -1.06 -5.93 7.51
C TYR A 108 -1.54 -7.30 7.98
N PHE A 109 -2.41 -7.31 8.99
CA PHE A 109 -2.99 -8.53 9.51
C PHE A 109 -3.82 -9.25 8.46
N LYS A 110 -4.58 -8.52 7.63
CA LYS A 110 -5.31 -9.12 6.50
C LYS A 110 -4.36 -9.82 5.53
N ASN A 111 -3.29 -9.14 5.09
CA ASN A 111 -2.32 -9.72 4.15
C ASN A 111 -1.59 -10.92 4.77
N LEU A 112 -1.27 -10.88 6.06
CA LEU A 112 -0.65 -11.98 6.79
C LEU A 112 -1.56 -13.22 6.91
N ASN A 113 -2.88 -13.08 6.75
CA ASN A 113 -3.83 -14.20 6.71
C ASN A 113 -4.05 -14.74 5.28
N GLU A 114 -3.37 -14.22 4.27
CA GLU A 114 -3.42 -14.75 2.90
C GLU A 114 -2.53 -16.00 2.77
N GLU A 115 -2.79 -16.82 1.75
CA GLU A 115 -2.05 -18.06 1.48
C GLU A 115 -0.56 -17.74 1.23
N GLY A 116 0.34 -18.48 1.90
CA GLY A 116 1.79 -18.33 1.77
C GLY A 116 2.48 -17.61 2.93
N TRP A 117 1.73 -17.16 3.95
CA TRP A 117 2.24 -16.46 5.15
C TRP A 117 1.99 -17.23 6.45
N GLU A 118 1.69 -18.53 6.37
CA GLU A 118 1.27 -19.33 7.52
C GLU A 118 2.36 -19.41 8.61
N ASP A 119 3.63 -19.52 8.21
CA ASP A 119 4.78 -19.60 9.12
C ASP A 119 4.99 -18.27 9.88
N GLU A 120 4.87 -17.15 9.17
CA GLU A 120 4.95 -15.80 9.74
C GLU A 120 3.79 -15.51 10.69
N LEU A 121 2.57 -15.91 10.32
CA LEU A 121 1.36 -15.75 11.11
C LEU A 121 1.44 -16.48 12.45
N LEU A 122 2.01 -17.69 12.47
CA LEU A 122 2.18 -18.48 13.71
C LEU A 122 3.07 -17.78 14.75
N GLN A 123 4.01 -16.94 14.31
CA GLN A 123 4.97 -16.24 15.16
C GLN A 123 4.62 -14.76 15.39
N TYR A 124 3.56 -14.28 14.75
CA TYR A 124 3.08 -12.91 14.85
C TYR A 124 2.32 -12.69 16.16
N GLN A 125 2.75 -11.69 16.93
CA GLN A 125 2.08 -11.29 18.16
C GLN A 125 1.30 -10.00 17.90
N ARG A 126 -0.02 -10.12 17.88
CA ARG A 126 -0.90 -8.96 17.78
C ARG A 126 -0.91 -8.23 19.11
N GLY A 127 -0.29 -7.06 19.15
CA GLY A 127 -0.40 -6.14 20.28
C GLY A 127 -1.77 -5.50 20.25
N VAL A 128 -2.67 -5.90 21.14
CA VAL A 128 -3.90 -5.14 21.38
C VAL A 128 -3.50 -3.98 22.29
N GLU A 129 -3.20 -2.81 21.70
CA GLU A 129 -3.19 -1.53 22.44
C GLU A 129 -4.56 -0.84 22.29
#